data_AF-A0A7Z9HYB6-F1
#
_entry.id   AF-A0A7Z9HYB6-F1
#
_cell.length_a   1.000
_cell.length_b   1.000
_cell.length_c   1.000
_cell.angle_alpha   90.00
_cell.angle_beta   90.00
_cell.angle_gamma   90.00
#
_symmetry.space_group_name_H-M   'P 1'
#
loop_
_entity.id
_entity.type
_entity.pdbx_description
1 polymer ?
#
loop_
_entity_poly.entity_id
_entity_poly.type
_entity_poly.pdbx_seq_one_letter_code
_entity_poly.pdbx_strand_id
1 'polypeptide(L)'
;MTNKIGLFICFLFLILASRVDALEDTTLEGMEVLFWKEIAPGVWSAQIGDVDPMTFRDLAGAPPRLEGLEEMGDGTFPFAESETRAQVIGQRTSVRLPLGIDEQVFGLGMQFRNMNRRGQ
;
A
#
# COMPACT_ATOMS: atom_id res chain seq x y z
N MET A 1 10.17 -46.53 -31.31
CA MET A 1 9.77 -46.23 -29.91
C MET A 1 10.52 -45.04 -29.30
N THR A 2 11.49 -44.43 -29.99
CA THR A 2 12.44 -43.42 -29.48
C THR A 2 11.90 -41.97 -29.46
N ASN A 3 10.93 -41.63 -30.31
CA ASN A 3 10.41 -40.25 -30.42
C ASN A 3 9.49 -39.82 -29.27
N LYS A 4 8.96 -40.76 -28.47
CA LYS A 4 8.07 -40.45 -27.35
C LYS A 4 8.82 -39.98 -26.09
N ILE A 5 10.07 -40.43 -25.90
CA ILE A 5 10.91 -40.06 -24.75
C ILE A 5 11.48 -38.64 -24.92
N GLY A 6 11.93 -38.28 -26.14
CA GLY A 6 12.39 -36.92 -26.42
C GLY A 6 11.28 -35.87 -26.30
N LEU A 7 10.06 -36.20 -26.73
CA LEU A 7 8.91 -35.31 -26.59
C LEU A 7 8.53 -35.11 -25.11
N PHE A 8 8.61 -36.18 -24.29
CA PHE A 8 8.32 -36.11 -22.85
C PHE A 8 9.36 -35.30 -22.08
N ILE A 9 10.65 -35.41 -22.44
CA ILE A 9 11.74 -34.62 -21.83
C ILE A 9 11.62 -33.13 -22.19
N CYS A 10 11.26 -32.80 -23.44
CA CYS A 10 10.95 -31.42 -23.83
C CYS A 10 9.75 -30.84 -23.07
N PHE A 11 8.70 -31.65 -22.88
CA PHE A 11 7.52 -31.22 -22.12
C PHE A 11 7.82 -31.00 -20.64
N LEU A 12 8.68 -31.84 -20.05
CA LEU A 12 9.15 -31.68 -18.66
C LEU A 12 10.00 -30.41 -18.48
N PHE A 13 10.83 -30.06 -19.48
CA PHE A 13 11.62 -28.82 -19.48
C PHE A 13 10.75 -27.56 -19.64
N LEU A 14 9.71 -27.61 -20.47
CA LEU A 14 8.73 -26.53 -20.64
C LEU A 14 7.92 -26.25 -19.37
N ILE A 15 7.62 -27.29 -18.58
CA ILE A 15 6.92 -27.16 -17.29
C ILE A 15 7.86 -26.64 -16.18
N LEU A 16 9.18 -26.89 -16.26
CA LEU A 16 10.15 -26.33 -15.32
C LEU A 16 10.44 -24.85 -15.59
N ALA A 17 10.45 -24.42 -16.86
CA ALA A 17 10.70 -23.03 -17.25
C ALA A 17 9.56 -22.07 -16.89
N SER A 18 8.33 -22.57 -16.73
CA SER A 18 7.17 -21.77 -16.28
C SER A 18 7.13 -21.53 -14.77
N ARG A 19 8.10 -22.07 -14.02
CA ARG A 19 8.30 -21.82 -12.59
C ARG A 19 9.51 -20.90 -12.33
N VAL A 20 9.84 -20.02 -13.27
CA VAL A 20 10.58 -18.82 -12.92
C VAL A 20 9.55 -17.91 -12.26
N ASP A 21 9.48 -17.96 -10.93
CA ASP A 21 8.78 -16.94 -10.16
C ASP A 21 9.26 -15.59 -10.70
N ALA A 22 8.36 -14.84 -11.33
CA ALA A 22 8.66 -13.49 -11.76
C ALA A 22 9.17 -12.76 -10.51
N LEU A 23 10.40 -12.26 -10.56
CA LEU A 23 10.96 -11.47 -9.46
C LEU A 23 9.99 -10.32 -9.21
N GLU A 24 9.32 -10.35 -8.06
CA GLU A 24 8.37 -9.31 -7.68
C GLU A 24 9.16 -7.99 -7.55
N ASP A 25 8.83 -7.01 -8.38
CA ASP A 25 9.53 -5.71 -8.41
C ASP A 25 9.17 -4.92 -7.14
N THR A 26 10.15 -4.76 -6.24
CA THR A 26 10.02 -4.01 -4.98
C THR A 26 10.63 -2.61 -5.06
N THR A 27 11.03 -2.17 -6.26
CA THR A 27 11.57 -0.83 -6.46
C THR A 27 10.48 0.23 -6.43
N LEU A 28 10.87 1.49 -6.22
CA LEU A 28 9.94 2.61 -6.24
C LEU A 28 9.29 2.85 -7.60
N GLU A 29 10.00 2.47 -8.67
CA GLU A 29 9.51 2.60 -10.04
C GLU A 29 8.37 1.64 -10.33
N GLY A 30 8.42 0.43 -9.73
CA GLY A 30 7.35 -0.58 -9.81
C GLY A 30 6.10 -0.26 -8.99
N MET A 31 6.12 0.79 -8.15
CA MET A 31 4.96 1.20 -7.37
C MET A 31 4.08 2.19 -8.13
N GLU A 32 2.76 1.98 -8.04
CA GLU A 32 1.76 2.84 -8.65
C GLU A 32 1.56 4.12 -7.83
N VAL A 33 1.24 5.22 -8.51
CA VAL A 33 0.87 6.48 -7.84
C VAL A 33 -0.53 6.34 -7.25
N LEU A 34 -0.70 6.77 -6.01
CA LEU A 34 -1.99 6.73 -5.32
C LEU A 34 -2.96 7.77 -5.87
N PHE A 35 -4.22 7.37 -6.04
CA PHE A 35 -5.31 8.28 -6.33
C PHE A 35 -6.06 8.63 -5.04
N TRP A 36 -6.03 9.91 -4.68
CA TRP A 36 -6.66 10.43 -3.47
C TRP A 36 -8.00 11.07 -3.78
N LYS A 37 -9.01 10.77 -2.96
CA LYS A 37 -10.31 11.43 -2.98
C LYS A 37 -10.53 12.15 -1.65
N GLU A 38 -10.86 13.43 -1.71
CA GLU A 38 -11.35 14.14 -0.54
C GLU A 38 -12.76 13.63 -0.18
N ILE A 39 -12.93 13.17 1.06
CA ILE A 39 -14.18 12.56 1.56
C ILE A 39 -14.87 13.40 2.64
N ALA A 40 -14.16 14.38 3.20
CA ALA A 40 -14.64 15.43 4.09
C ALA A 40 -13.59 16.57 4.09
N PRO A 41 -13.90 17.79 4.58
CA PRO A 41 -12.95 18.89 4.62
C PRO A 41 -11.64 18.49 5.30
N GLY A 42 -10.53 18.53 4.56
CA GLY A 42 -9.22 18.16 5.10
C GLY A 42 -9.01 16.67 5.37
N VAL A 43 -9.86 15.80 4.82
CA VAL A 43 -9.77 14.33 4.97
C VAL A 43 -9.76 13.68 3.59
N TRP A 44 -8.65 13.02 3.26
CA TRP A 44 -8.46 12.31 2.00
C TRP A 44 -8.37 10.80 2.21
N SER A 45 -8.90 10.05 1.25
CA SER A 45 -8.89 8.59 1.23
C SER A 45 -8.35 8.07 -0.10
N ALA A 46 -7.52 7.04 -0.04
CA ALA A 46 -7.06 6.27 -1.18
C ALA A 46 -7.30 4.78 -0.88
N GLN A 47 -7.64 4.01 -1.92
CA GLN A 47 -7.81 2.57 -1.83
C GLN A 47 -6.62 1.87 -2.51
N ILE A 48 -6.04 0.88 -1.84
CA ILE A 48 -4.96 0.05 -2.37
C ILE A 48 -5.45 -1.38 -2.43
N GLY A 49 -5.55 -1.93 -3.64
CA GLY A 49 -6.08 -3.29 -3.85
C GLY A 49 -7.53 -3.45 -3.36
N ASP A 50 -7.85 -4.69 -2.98
CA ASP A 50 -9.16 -5.04 -2.45
C ASP A 50 -9.27 -4.71 -0.95
N VAL A 51 -10.44 -4.24 -0.54
CA VAL A 51 -10.72 -3.91 0.86
C VAL A 51 -11.28 -5.13 1.57
N ASP A 52 -10.75 -5.41 2.76
CA ASP A 52 -11.28 -6.47 3.60
C ASP A 52 -12.75 -6.23 3.99
N PRO A 53 -13.59 -7.29 4.09
CA PRO A 53 -15.01 -7.14 4.45
C PRO A 53 -15.26 -6.52 5.82
N MET A 54 -14.26 -6.53 6.71
CA MET A 54 -14.34 -5.97 8.06
C MET A 54 -13.09 -5.13 8.33
N THR A 55 -13.27 -3.82 8.44
CA THR A 55 -12.19 -2.87 8.75
C THR A 55 -12.22 -2.42 10.21
N PHE A 56 -11.14 -1.82 10.70
CA PHE A 56 -11.13 -1.21 12.05
C PHE A 56 -12.19 -0.11 12.21
N ARG A 57 -12.56 0.57 11.12
CA ARG A 57 -13.63 1.58 11.14
C ARG A 57 -14.98 0.93 11.40
N ASP A 58 -15.25 -0.23 10.78
CA ASP A 58 -16.48 -0.98 10.97
C ASP A 58 -16.55 -1.54 12.41
N LEU A 59 -15.41 -2.03 12.93
CA LEU A 59 -15.28 -2.51 14.30
C LEU A 59 -15.44 -1.42 15.36
N ALA A 60 -15.00 -0.18 15.08
CA ALA A 60 -15.13 0.93 16.01
C ALA A 60 -16.59 1.33 16.25
N GLY A 61 -17.49 1.07 15.29
CA GLY A 61 -18.94 1.27 15.40
C GLY A 61 -19.41 2.72 15.59
N ALA A 62 -18.50 3.68 15.67
CA ALA A 62 -18.80 5.10 15.84
C ALA A 62 -18.80 5.81 14.48
N PRO A 63 -19.89 6.53 14.10
CA PRO A 63 -19.90 7.31 12.88
C PRO A 63 -18.94 8.52 12.98
N PRO A 64 -18.38 9.01 11.87
CA PRO A 64 -17.58 10.23 11.85
C PRO A 64 -18.38 11.45 12.32
N ARG A 65 -17.73 12.36 13.06
CA ARG A 65 -18.33 13.64 13.48
C ARG A 65 -18.20 14.68 12.36
N LEU A 66 -19.02 14.55 11.31
CA LEU A 66 -18.93 15.39 10.10
C LEU A 66 -19.09 16.89 10.39
N GLU A 67 -20.04 17.29 11.24
CA GLU A 67 -20.23 18.70 11.62
C GLU A 67 -18.95 19.33 12.18
N GLY A 68 -18.16 18.57 12.95
CA GLY A 68 -16.89 19.06 13.49
C GLY A 68 -15.81 19.20 12.42
N LEU A 69 -15.82 18.38 11.37
CA LEU A 69 -14.92 18.53 10.22
C LEU A 69 -15.32 19.75 9.38
N GLU A 70 -16.61 19.99 9.20
CA GLU A 70 -17.13 21.18 8.53
C GLU A 70 -16.75 22.48 9.27
N GLU A 71 -16.85 22.49 10.60
CA GLU A 71 -16.42 23.62 11.45
C GLU A 71 -14.91 23.90 11.34
N MET A 72 -14.07 22.88 11.13
CA MET A 72 -12.63 23.04 10.94
C MET A 72 -12.27 23.68 9.59
N GLY A 73 -13.13 23.56 8.59
CA GLY A 73 -12.93 24.09 7.25
C GLY A 73 -12.00 23.24 6.37
N ASP A 74 -11.76 23.72 5.15
CA ASP A 74 -11.01 22.99 4.13
C ASP A 74 -9.53 22.85 4.51
N GLY A 75 -8.95 21.69 4.21
CA GLY A 75 -7.53 21.43 4.36
C GLY A 75 -6.79 21.46 3.01
N THR A 76 -5.50 21.73 3.04
CA THR A 76 -4.63 21.50 1.86
C THR A 76 -4.09 20.08 1.92
N PHE A 77 -4.10 19.36 0.79
CA PHE A 77 -3.53 18.03 0.70
C PHE A 77 -2.04 18.05 1.10
N PRO A 78 -1.58 17.18 2.03
CA PRO A 78 -0.29 17.36 2.68
C PRO A 78 0.92 16.81 1.90
N PHE A 79 0.70 16.11 0.78
CA PHE A 79 1.77 15.44 0.04
C PHE A 79 1.88 15.94 -1.41
N ALA A 80 3.04 15.74 -2.03
CA ALA A 80 3.13 15.74 -3.49
C ALA A 80 2.50 14.44 -4.02
N GLU A 81 1.36 14.54 -4.73
CA GLU A 81 0.59 13.36 -5.16
C GLU A 81 1.43 12.32 -5.90
N SER A 82 2.32 12.77 -6.80
CA SER A 82 3.22 11.92 -7.60
C SER A 82 4.27 11.15 -6.78
N GLU A 83 4.47 11.53 -5.51
CA GLU A 83 5.38 10.88 -4.57
C GLU A 83 4.66 9.97 -3.56
N THR A 84 3.32 10.00 -3.54
CA THR A 84 2.51 9.02 -2.81
C THR A 84 2.32 7.78 -3.67
N ARG A 85 2.82 6.64 -3.20
CA ARG A 85 2.85 5.40 -4.00
C ARG A 85 2.40 4.20 -3.20
N ALA A 86 1.91 3.19 -3.89
CA ALA A 86 1.54 1.93 -3.30
C ALA A 86 1.73 0.77 -4.25
N GLN A 87 1.73 -0.44 -3.68
CA GLN A 87 1.81 -1.66 -4.44
C GLN A 87 1.22 -2.82 -3.65
N VAL A 88 0.62 -3.76 -4.37
CA VAL A 88 0.20 -5.06 -3.84
C VAL A 88 1.08 -6.12 -4.47
N ILE A 89 1.82 -6.85 -3.62
CA ILE A 89 2.69 -7.96 -4.03
C ILE A 89 2.27 -9.19 -3.23
N GLY A 90 1.69 -10.18 -3.91
CA GLY A 90 1.13 -11.37 -3.28
C GLY A 90 0.09 -10.99 -2.21
N GLN A 91 0.39 -11.28 -0.94
CA GLN A 91 -0.47 -10.97 0.22
C GLN A 91 -0.02 -9.71 0.98
N ARG A 92 0.91 -8.92 0.43
CA ARG A 92 1.46 -7.73 1.08
C ARG A 92 0.99 -6.48 0.36
N THR A 93 0.48 -5.54 1.16
CA THR A 93 0.18 -4.18 0.72
C THR A 93 1.23 -3.24 1.29
N SER A 94 1.91 -2.52 0.40
CA SER A 94 2.91 -1.51 0.78
C SER A 94 2.43 -0.12 0.39
N VAL A 95 2.69 0.85 1.26
CA VAL A 95 2.44 2.27 1.01
C VAL A 95 3.72 3.07 1.24
N ARG A 96 3.94 4.07 0.40
CA ARG A 96 5.03 5.03 0.52
C ARG A 96 4.44 6.44 0.52
N LEU A 97 4.79 7.18 1.56
CA LEU A 97 4.49 8.60 1.70
C LEU A 97 5.82 9.38 1.75
N PRO A 98 5.94 10.53 1.08
CA PRO A 98 7.15 11.34 1.15
C PRO A 98 7.32 11.93 2.55
N LEU A 99 8.57 12.14 2.96
CA LEU A 99 8.91 12.85 4.19
C LEU A 99 9.84 14.01 3.87
N GLY A 100 9.61 15.15 4.51
CA GLY A 100 10.53 16.29 4.50
C GLY A 100 11.89 15.93 5.11
N ILE A 101 12.92 16.70 4.78
CA ILE A 101 14.29 16.46 5.25
C ILE A 101 14.42 16.50 6.78
N ASP A 102 13.69 17.40 7.44
CA ASP A 102 13.72 17.58 8.90
C ASP A 102 12.41 17.16 9.59
N GLU A 103 11.52 16.50 8.86
CA GLU A 103 10.20 16.10 9.36
C GLU A 103 10.32 15.12 10.54
N GLN A 104 9.58 15.39 11.62
CA GLN A 104 9.50 14.49 12.77
C GLN A 104 8.22 13.67 12.68
N VAL A 105 8.32 12.36 12.93
CA VAL A 105 7.17 11.45 12.86
C VAL A 105 6.77 11.05 14.27
N PHE A 106 5.50 11.21 14.63
CA PHE A 106 4.97 10.85 15.95
C PHE A 106 3.76 9.91 15.81
N GLY A 107 3.32 9.32 16.92
CA GLY A 107 2.19 8.40 16.96
C GLY A 107 2.61 6.93 16.91
N LEU A 108 1.92 6.13 16.08
CA LEU A 108 2.07 4.66 16.00
C LEU A 108 1.69 3.93 17.29
N GLY A 109 0.71 4.49 18.02
CA GLY A 109 0.14 3.89 19.22
C GLY A 109 0.99 4.06 20.48
N MET A 110 0.75 3.18 21.46
CA MET A 110 1.38 3.25 22.76
C MET A 110 2.84 2.78 22.70
N GLN A 111 3.75 3.65 23.11
CA GLN A 111 5.17 3.38 23.06
C GLN A 111 5.90 3.94 24.29
N PHE A 112 6.97 3.25 24.73
CA PHE A 112 7.61 3.54 26.03
C PHE A 112 9.04 4.08 25.94
N ARG A 113 9.62 4.24 24.74
CA ARG A 113 11.05 4.58 24.57
C ARG A 113 11.32 5.97 23.99
N ASN A 114 11.00 6.18 22.72
CA ASN A 114 11.23 7.45 22.03
C ASN A 114 9.91 7.98 21.46
N MET A 115 9.74 9.30 21.41
CA MET A 115 8.57 9.92 20.81
C MET A 115 8.72 10.09 19.29
N ASN A 116 9.88 10.58 18.83
CA ASN A 116 10.14 10.71 17.39
C ASN A 116 10.45 9.33 16.78
N ARG A 117 9.75 9.01 15.70
CA ARG A 117 9.76 7.73 14.97
C ARG A 117 10.50 7.79 13.65
N ARG A 118 11.04 8.94 13.26
CA ARG A 118 11.90 9.02 12.08
C ARG A 118 13.07 8.06 12.21
N GLY A 119 13.29 7.21 11.20
CA GLY A 119 14.40 6.26 11.13
C GLY A 119 14.24 4.99 11.97
N GLN A 120 13.02 4.68 12.42
CA GLN A 120 12.67 3.44 13.12
C GLN A 120 11.80 2.53 12.26
#